data_AF-A0A2T9XBE4-F1
#
_entry.id   AF-A0A2T9XBE4-F1
#
_cell.length_a   1.000
_cell.length_b   1.000
_cell.length_c   1.000
_cell.angle_alpha   90.00
_cell.angle_beta   90.00
_cell.angle_gamma   90.00
#
_symmetry.space_group_name_H-M   'P 1'
#
loop_
_entity.id
_entity.type
_entity.pdbx_description
1 polymer ?
#
loop_
_entity_poly.entity_id
_entity_poly.type
_entity_poly.pdbx_seq_one_letter_code
_entity_poly.pdbx_strand_id
1 'polypeptide(L)'
;MKVIILKSENGKITSEKITEGDLAEVVRNTAIEALKEWNELTSDFIIMKDSQEAKLPLPLKPDVYEAVKNFLAGKEKSAAILKIPIFIISYDNIWQEENFQDKRVYVVSYYLNDDLKKELIEYAQGVTSEEKPQDSGEEEEEE
;
A
#
# COMPACT_ATOMS: atom_id res chain seq x y z
N MET A 1 14.85 -3.00 9.20
CA MET A 1 14.38 -1.64 8.81
C MET A 1 13.08 -1.36 9.54
N LYS A 2 12.60 -0.12 9.54
CA LYS A 2 11.25 0.18 10.05
C LYS A 2 10.22 -0.19 8.99
N VAL A 3 9.17 -0.88 9.41
CA VAL A 3 8.03 -1.30 8.61
C VAL A 3 6.80 -0.62 9.21
N ILE A 4 5.96 -0.07 8.35
CA ILE A 4 4.68 0.53 8.71
C ILE A 4 3.56 -0.43 8.34
N ILE A 5 2.61 -0.57 9.24
CA ILE A 5 1.38 -1.35 9.11
C ILE A 5 0.23 -0.37 9.31
N LEU A 6 -0.59 -0.21 8.29
CA LEU A 6 -1.80 0.60 8.32
C LEU A 6 -3.01 -0.33 8.24
N LYS A 7 -4.00 -0.12 9.10
CA LYS A 7 -5.31 -0.72 8.97
C LYS A 7 -6.26 0.32 8.42
N SER A 8 -6.88 0.01 7.28
CA SER A 8 -7.83 0.89 6.61
C SER A 8 -9.20 0.24 6.59
N GLU A 9 -10.24 0.98 6.96
CA GLU A 9 -11.63 0.54 7.00
C GLU A 9 -12.53 1.65 6.41
N ASN A 10 -13.22 1.34 5.32
CA ASN A 10 -14.15 2.25 4.63
C ASN A 10 -13.59 3.67 4.41
N GLY A 11 -12.38 3.77 3.85
CA GLY A 11 -11.72 5.03 3.52
C GLY A 11 -10.99 5.71 4.68
N LYS A 12 -10.86 5.05 5.84
CA LYS A 12 -10.26 5.64 7.05
C LYS A 12 -9.20 4.74 7.65
N ILE A 13 -8.09 5.33 8.09
CA ILE A 13 -7.09 4.63 8.88
C ILE A 13 -7.62 4.42 10.31
N THR A 14 -7.84 3.17 10.69
CA THR A 14 -8.28 2.79 12.04
C THR A 14 -7.12 2.39 12.96
N SER A 15 -5.95 2.05 12.38
CA SER A 15 -4.73 1.76 13.13
C SER A 15 -3.48 2.10 12.32
N GLU A 16 -2.48 2.68 12.98
CA GLU A 16 -1.13 2.91 12.46
C GLU A 16 -0.12 2.31 13.43
N LYS A 17 0.77 1.44 12.93
CA LYS A 17 1.83 0.82 13.73
C LYS A 17 3.14 0.85 12.96
N ILE A 18 4.21 1.27 13.62
CA ILE A 18 5.58 1.20 13.09
C ILE A 18 6.34 0.19 13.94
N THR A 19 6.97 -0.79 13.28
CA THR A 19 7.76 -1.84 13.93
C THR A 19 9.12 -1.97 13.26
N GLU A 20 10.11 -2.46 13.99
CA GLU A 20 11.38 -2.87 13.39
C GLU A 20 11.33 -4.35 13.02
N GLY A 21 11.86 -4.70 11.85
CA GLY A 21 11.90 -6.11 11.43
C GLY A 21 12.21 -6.30 9.95
N ASP A 22 12.08 -7.56 9.53
CA ASP A 22 12.04 -7.99 8.14
C ASP A 22 10.63 -7.80 7.56
N LEU A 23 10.53 -7.27 6.34
CA LEU A 23 9.23 -6.98 5.73
C LEU A 23 8.41 -8.25 5.51
N ALA A 24 9.03 -9.35 5.05
CA ALA A 24 8.29 -10.57 4.77
C ALA A 24 7.75 -11.22 6.06
N GLU A 25 8.50 -11.14 7.15
CA GLU A 25 8.02 -11.56 8.47
C GLU A 25 6.85 -10.69 8.95
N VAL A 26 6.95 -9.37 8.83
CA VAL A 26 5.87 -8.45 9.24
C VAL A 26 4.60 -8.73 8.42
N VAL A 27 4.71 -8.89 7.09
CA VAL A 27 3.57 -9.23 6.22
C VAL A 27 2.90 -10.53 6.67
N ARG A 28 3.66 -11.59 6.95
CA ARG A 28 3.09 -12.87 7.42
C ARG A 28 2.40 -12.73 8.76
N ASN A 29 3.00 -12.00 9.69
CA ASN A 29 2.41 -11.77 11.02
C ASN A 29 1.13 -10.94 10.93
N THR A 30 1.11 -9.89 10.10
CA THR A 30 -0.10 -9.10 9.83
C THR A 30 -1.17 -9.94 9.14
N ALA A 31 -0.81 -10.86 8.24
CA ALA A 31 -1.78 -11.78 7.66
C ALA A 31 -2.41 -12.71 8.70
N ILE A 32 -1.63 -13.20 9.68
CA ILE A 32 -2.15 -13.98 10.81
C ILE A 32 -3.09 -13.13 11.68
N GLU A 33 -2.81 -11.84 11.88
CA GLU A 33 -3.71 -10.92 12.57
C GLU A 33 -5.02 -10.73 11.80
N ALA A 34 -4.95 -10.50 10.48
CA ALA A 34 -6.11 -10.36 9.61
C ALA A 34 -6.98 -11.64 9.57
N LEU A 35 -6.37 -12.83 9.56
CA LEU A 35 -7.08 -14.11 9.61
C LEU A 35 -7.94 -14.28 10.88
N LYS A 36 -7.60 -13.61 11.99
CA LYS A 36 -8.42 -13.65 13.21
C LYS A 36 -9.66 -12.78 13.12
N GLU A 37 -9.67 -11.82 12.21
CA GLU A 37 -10.78 -10.87 11.98
C GLU A 37 -11.62 -11.24 10.76
N TRP A 38 -11.06 -12.03 9.84
CA TRP A 38 -11.71 -12.49 8.62
C TRP A 38 -12.95 -13.35 8.93
N ASN A 39 -13.99 -13.17 8.11
CA ASN A 39 -15.14 -14.04 8.05
C ASN A 39 -15.15 -14.77 6.69
N GLU A 40 -14.85 -16.06 6.73
CA GLU A 40 -14.71 -16.93 5.56
C GLU A 40 -16.04 -17.20 4.84
N LEU A 41 -17.18 -16.90 5.48
CA LEU A 41 -18.51 -17.09 4.89
C LEU A 41 -18.98 -15.88 4.08
N THR A 42 -18.32 -14.73 4.20
CA THR A 42 -18.81 -13.46 3.63
C THR A 42 -17.83 -12.76 2.71
N SER A 43 -16.55 -13.13 2.71
CA SER A 43 -15.52 -12.41 1.95
C SER A 43 -14.34 -13.32 1.60
N ASP A 44 -13.60 -12.96 0.56
CA ASP A 44 -12.33 -13.62 0.22
C ASP A 44 -11.20 -13.12 1.12
N PHE A 45 -10.14 -13.92 1.27
CA PHE A 45 -8.89 -13.49 1.89
C PHE A 45 -7.80 -13.39 0.84
N ILE A 46 -7.30 -12.18 0.57
CA ILE A 46 -6.40 -11.91 -0.55
C ILE A 46 -5.17 -11.16 -0.04
N ILE A 47 -3.98 -11.64 -0.42
CA ILE A 47 -2.72 -10.91 -0.21
C ILE A 47 -2.19 -10.52 -1.59
N MET A 48 -2.17 -9.21 -1.85
CA MET A 48 -1.64 -8.63 -3.08
C MET A 48 -0.29 -7.98 -2.81
N LYS A 49 0.65 -8.18 -3.72
CA LYS A 49 1.91 -7.45 -3.74
C LYS A 49 1.87 -6.43 -4.87
N ASP A 50 2.09 -5.18 -4.52
CA ASP A 50 2.16 -4.07 -5.44
C ASP A 50 3.44 -3.25 -5.17
N SER A 51 3.57 -2.10 -5.81
CA SER A 51 4.64 -1.16 -5.59
C SER A 51 4.15 0.27 -5.79
N GLN A 52 4.52 1.14 -4.86
CA GLN A 52 4.29 2.58 -4.99
C GLN A 52 5.53 3.26 -5.54
N GLU A 53 5.33 4.09 -6.55
CA GLU A 53 6.36 5.01 -7.01
C GLU A 53 6.37 6.27 -6.15
N ALA A 54 7.55 6.66 -5.71
CA ALA A 54 7.75 7.86 -4.91
C ALA A 54 8.90 8.69 -5.48
N LYS A 55 8.75 10.01 -5.45
CA LYS A 55 9.76 10.95 -5.96
C LYS A 55 10.44 11.71 -4.82
N LEU A 56 11.76 11.60 -4.73
CA LEU A 56 12.55 12.37 -3.76
C LEU A 56 13.39 13.44 -4.46
N PRO A 57 13.41 14.69 -3.98
CA PRO A 57 14.19 15.76 -4.60
C PRO A 57 15.70 15.51 -4.49
N LEU A 58 16.43 15.84 -5.57
CA LEU A 58 17.89 15.77 -5.61
C LEU A 58 18.52 17.12 -5.20
N PRO A 59 19.68 17.12 -4.53
CA PRO A 59 20.46 15.95 -4.12
C PRO A 59 19.92 15.28 -2.84
N LEU A 60 20.03 13.94 -2.77
CA LEU A 60 19.69 13.18 -1.57
C LEU A 60 20.74 13.41 -0.47
N LYS A 61 20.29 13.60 0.77
CA LYS A 61 21.17 13.57 1.95
C LYS A 61 21.76 12.16 2.13
N PRO A 62 23.00 12.00 2.63
CA PRO A 62 23.63 10.69 2.80
C PRO A 62 22.77 9.68 3.57
N ASP A 63 22.16 10.10 4.69
CA ASP A 63 21.32 9.23 5.52
C ASP A 63 20.06 8.75 4.77
N VAL A 64 19.49 9.63 3.95
CA VAL A 64 18.31 9.32 3.12
C VAL A 64 18.71 8.36 2.02
N TYR A 65 19.85 8.59 1.36
CA TYR A 65 20.36 7.70 0.32
C TYR A 65 20.56 6.28 0.85
N GLU A 66 21.22 6.12 2.00
CA GLU A 66 21.45 4.80 2.60
C GLU A 66 20.13 4.07 2.92
N ALA A 67 19.11 4.80 3.37
CA ALA A 67 17.78 4.25 3.66
C ALA A 67 17.02 3.81 2.39
N VAL A 68 17.23 4.48 1.25
CA VAL A 68 16.41 4.27 0.05
C VAL A 68 17.12 3.64 -1.13
N LYS A 69 18.44 3.43 -1.07
CA LYS A 69 19.26 2.96 -2.21
C LYS A 69 18.78 1.66 -2.83
N ASN A 70 18.21 0.76 -2.04
CA ASN A 70 17.68 -0.53 -2.50
C ASN A 70 16.32 -0.40 -3.22
N PHE A 71 15.68 0.77 -3.15
CA PHE A 71 14.41 1.07 -3.79
C PHE A 71 14.56 2.00 -4.99
N LEU A 72 15.77 2.47 -5.31
CA LEU A 72 16.02 3.33 -6.45
C LEU A 72 15.67 2.59 -7.75
N ALA A 73 14.66 3.10 -8.46
CA ALA A 73 14.21 2.57 -9.75
C ALA A 73 14.67 3.44 -10.93
N GLY A 74 14.99 4.72 -10.68
CA GLY A 74 15.43 5.64 -11.71
C GLY A 74 15.76 7.03 -11.17
N LYS A 75 16.05 7.95 -12.09
CA LYS A 75 16.24 9.37 -11.79
C LYS A 75 15.68 10.24 -12.92
N GLU A 76 15.07 11.35 -12.54
CA GLU A 76 14.74 12.49 -13.39
C GLU A 76 15.75 13.62 -13.17
N LYS A 77 15.61 14.75 -13.89
CA LYS A 77 16.53 15.89 -13.79
C LYS A 77 16.66 16.46 -12.38
N SER A 78 15.59 16.42 -11.58
CA SER A 78 15.52 17.03 -10.24
C SER A 78 15.08 16.06 -9.14
N ALA A 79 14.84 14.78 -9.46
CA ALA A 79 14.31 13.83 -8.50
C ALA A 79 14.86 12.41 -8.71
N ALA A 80 15.01 11.65 -7.62
CA ALA A 80 15.20 10.22 -7.63
C ALA A 80 13.82 9.52 -7.60
N ILE A 81 13.65 8.51 -8.44
CA ILE A 81 12.43 7.69 -8.46
C ILE A 81 12.69 6.44 -7.61
N LEU A 82 11.82 6.22 -6.63
CA LEU A 82 11.80 5.04 -5.79
C LEU A 82 10.63 4.13 -6.20
N LYS A 83 10.84 2.82 -6.13
CA LYS A 83 9.80 1.81 -6.25
C LYS A 83 9.75 1.00 -4.96
N ILE A 84 8.80 1.35 -4.09
CA ILE A 84 8.72 0.81 -2.74
C ILE A 84 7.67 -0.32 -2.74
N PRO A 85 8.00 -1.53 -2.29
CA PRO A 85 7.03 -2.64 -2.27
C PRO A 85 5.92 -2.36 -1.25
N ILE A 86 4.69 -2.62 -1.66
CA ILE A 86 3.49 -2.56 -0.80
C ILE A 86 2.84 -3.93 -0.79
N PHE A 87 2.33 -4.34 0.37
CA PHE A 87 1.50 -5.51 0.53
C PHE A 87 0.13 -5.10 1.05
N ILE A 88 -0.91 -5.57 0.38
CA ILE A 88 -2.31 -5.32 0.73
C ILE A 88 -2.90 -6.65 1.14
N ILE A 89 -3.41 -6.72 2.36
CA ILE A 89 -4.05 -7.90 2.93
C ILE A 89 -5.52 -7.55 3.09
N SER A 90 -6.33 -7.97 2.13
CA SER A 90 -7.78 -7.83 2.16
C SER A 90 -8.43 -9.01 2.86
N TYR A 91 -9.30 -8.71 3.82
CA TYR A 91 -9.99 -9.70 4.65
C TYR A 91 -11.46 -9.33 4.93
N ASP A 92 -11.97 -8.28 4.28
CA ASP A 92 -13.38 -7.93 4.22
C ASP A 92 -13.58 -7.20 2.89
N ASN A 93 -14.16 -7.91 1.93
CA ASN A 93 -14.39 -7.45 0.57
C ASN A 93 -15.74 -7.99 0.06
N ILE A 94 -16.30 -7.28 -0.91
CA ILE A 94 -17.57 -7.64 -1.53
C ILE A 94 -17.44 -7.55 -3.04
N TRP A 95 -17.93 -8.58 -3.71
CA TRP A 95 -18.23 -8.55 -5.14
C TRP A 95 -19.60 -7.91 -5.35
N GLN A 96 -19.62 -6.71 -5.93
CA GLN A 96 -20.85 -6.03 -6.34
C GLN A 96 -20.93 -6.03 -7.86
N GLU A 97 -21.71 -6.96 -8.42
CA GLU A 97 -21.86 -7.14 -9.87
C GLU A 97 -20.51 -7.37 -10.55
N GLU A 98 -19.93 -6.33 -11.16
CA GLU A 98 -18.62 -6.36 -11.85
C GLU A 98 -17.50 -5.68 -11.03
N ASN A 99 -17.81 -5.07 -9.89
CA ASN A 99 -16.87 -4.32 -9.08
C ASN A 99 -16.46 -5.11 -7.82
N PHE A 100 -15.15 -5.24 -7.63
CA PHE A 100 -14.56 -5.74 -6.39
C PHE A 100 -14.31 -4.56 -5.45
N GLN A 101 -14.89 -4.58 -4.25
CA GLN A 101 -14.71 -3.54 -3.25
C GLN A 101 -14.06 -4.09 -1.99
N ASP A 102 -12.88 -3.57 -1.66
CA ASP A 102 -12.24 -3.77 -0.36
C ASP A 102 -12.88 -2.87 0.70
N LYS A 103 -13.40 -3.45 1.78
CA LYS A 103 -13.95 -2.71 2.92
C LYS A 103 -12.95 -2.57 4.05
N ARG A 104 -12.16 -3.62 4.30
CA ARG A 104 -11.10 -3.60 5.30
C ARG A 104 -9.84 -4.27 4.79
N VAL A 105 -8.74 -3.55 4.92
CA VAL A 105 -7.42 -4.05 4.51
C VAL A 105 -6.37 -3.70 5.56
N TYR A 106 -5.32 -4.50 5.58
CA TYR A 106 -4.03 -4.06 6.08
C TYR A 106 -3.12 -3.69 4.91
N VAL A 107 -2.45 -2.54 5.01
CA VAL A 107 -1.39 -2.11 4.08
C VAL A 107 -0.07 -2.14 4.81
N VAL A 108 0.91 -2.87 4.27
CA VAL A 108 2.23 -3.08 4.87
C VAL A 108 3.31 -2.63 3.90
N SER A 109 4.21 -1.76 4.36
CA SER A 109 5.32 -1.23 3.55
C SER A 109 6.48 -0.77 4.44
N TYR A 110 7.59 -0.35 3.83
CA TYR A 110 8.69 0.26 4.56
C TYR A 110 8.34 1.66 5.05
N TYR A 111 8.71 1.98 6.30
CA TYR A 111 8.71 3.35 6.79
C TYR A 111 10.05 4.01 6.46
N LEU A 112 10.03 4.97 5.54
CA LEU A 112 11.24 5.67 5.09
C LEU A 112 11.33 7.09 5.66
N ASN A 113 10.25 7.87 5.58
CA ASN A 113 10.12 9.20 6.16
C ASN A 113 8.63 9.58 6.32
N ASP A 114 8.35 10.72 6.95
CA ASP A 114 6.99 11.17 7.24
C ASP A 114 6.21 11.65 6.00
N ASP A 115 6.88 12.07 4.93
CA ASP A 115 6.20 12.50 3.70
C ASP A 115 5.69 11.30 2.91
N LEU A 116 6.53 10.28 2.73
CA LEU A 116 6.14 9.00 2.12
C LEU A 116 5.12 8.25 2.98
N LYS A 117 5.16 8.44 4.30
CA LYS A 117 4.09 7.92 5.18
C LYS A 117 2.73 8.52 4.83
N LYS A 118 2.64 9.83 4.57
CA LYS A 118 1.37 10.47 4.20
C LYS A 118 0.84 9.92 2.89
N GLU A 119 1.71 9.77 1.89
CA GLU A 119 1.34 9.15 0.60
C GLU A 119 0.82 7.71 0.79
N LEU A 120 1.43 6.94 1.70
CA LEU A 120 0.97 5.58 2.01
C LEU A 120 -0.37 5.58 2.77
N ILE A 121 -0.60 6.55 3.65
CA ILE A 121 -1.88 6.74 4.35
C ILE A 121 -2.98 7.04 3.33
N GLU A 122 -2.76 7.99 2.43
CA GLU A 122 -3.70 8.36 1.37
C GLU A 122 -4.00 7.15 0.47
N TYR A 123 -2.98 6.39 0.07
CA TYR A 123 -3.13 5.15 -0.68
C TYR A 123 -4.00 4.14 0.08
N ALA A 124 -3.68 3.84 1.35
CA ALA A 124 -4.42 2.87 2.14
C ALA A 124 -5.88 3.29 2.36
N GLN A 125 -6.16 4.59 2.49
CA GLN A 125 -7.53 5.12 2.51
C GLN A 125 -8.22 4.92 1.16
N GLY A 126 -7.54 5.21 0.06
CA GLY A 126 -8.06 5.02 -1.30
C GLY A 126 -8.51 3.58 -1.55
N VAL A 127 -7.70 2.59 -1.15
CA VAL A 127 -7.99 1.15 -1.33
C VAL A 127 -9.34 0.74 -0.75
N THR A 128 -9.80 1.35 0.36
CA THR A 128 -11.10 1.00 0.98
C THR A 128 -12.15 2.08 0.86
N SER A 129 -11.87 3.13 0.09
CA SER A 129 -12.86 4.17 -0.17
C SER A 129 -13.92 3.63 -1.12
N GLU A 130 -15.17 4.04 -0.91
CA GLU A 130 -16.22 3.85 -1.90
C GLU A 130 -15.90 4.73 -3.11
N GLU A 131 -15.17 4.22 -4.11
CA GLU A 131 -15.07 4.91 -5.39
C GLU A 131 -16.43 4.85 -6.09
N LYS A 132 -16.96 6.04 -6.44
CA LYS A 132 -17.84 6.15 -7.61
C LYS A 132 -17.00 5.77 -8.83
N PRO A 133 -17.55 5.03 -9.80
CA PRO A 133 -16.77 4.45 -10.89
C PRO A 133 -15.91 5.52 -11.56
N GLN A 134 -14.60 5.43 -11.36
CA GLN A 134 -13.64 6.11 -12.20
C GLN A 134 -13.35 5.16 -13.34
N ASP A 135 -13.99 5.48 -14.46
CA ASP A 135 -13.62 5.14 -15.83
C ASP A 135 -12.11 4.90 -15.94
N SER A 136 -11.70 3.63 -15.82
CA SER A 136 -10.41 3.19 -16.29
C SER A 136 -10.47 3.38 -17.79
N GLY A 137 -9.92 4.49 -18.27
CA GLY A 137 -9.84 4.81 -19.69
C GLY A 137 -9.22 3.64 -20.45
N GLU A 138 -10.08 2.75 -20.91
CA GLU A 138 -9.88 1.97 -22.11
C GLU A 138 -10.05 2.99 -23.24
N GLU A 139 -8.92 3.55 -23.69
CA GLU A 139 -8.84 4.01 -25.07
C GLU A 139 -9.07 2.77 -25.96
N GLU A 140 -10.33 2.43 -26.19
CA GLU A 140 -10.73 1.70 -27.38
C GLU A 140 -10.46 2.60 -28.58
N GLU A 141 -9.24 2.57 -29.09
CA GLU A 141 -9.00 2.87 -30.50
C GLU A 141 -9.65 1.75 -31.33
N GLU A 142 -10.91 1.93 -31.70
CA GLU A 142 -11.50 1.22 -32.85
C GLU A 142 -11.46 2.12 -34.10
N GLU A 143 -11.02 1.50 -35.19
CA GLU A 143 -10.65 2.03 -36.52
C GLU A 143 -11.74 2.83 -37.27
#